data_AF-A0A7H8W895-F1
#
_entry.id   AF-A0A7H8W895-F1
#
_cell.length_a   1.000
_cell.length_b   1.000
_cell.length_c   1.000
_cell.angle_alpha   90.00
_cell.angle_beta   90.00
_cell.angle_gamma   90.00
#
_symmetry.space_group_name_H-M   'P 1'
#
loop_
_entity.id
_entity.type
_entity.pdbx_description
1 polymer ?
#
loop_
_entity_poly.entity_id
_entity_poly.type
_entity_poly.pdbx_seq_one_letter_code
_entity_poly.pdbx_strand_id
1 'polypeptide(L)' 'MLKKILKLEGAQELTRDQQRLIKGGIACGAGHPPCKSGFHCVIPDGGEGYCKSN' A
#
# COMPACT_ATOMS: atom_id res chain seq x y z
N MET A 1 13.34 11.57 1.56
CA MET A 1 14.80 11.36 1.53
C MET A 1 15.20 9.95 2.02
N LEU A 2 14.56 8.88 1.50
CA LEU A 2 15.08 7.50 1.61
C LEU A 2 15.97 7.11 0.43
N LYS A 3 15.66 7.62 -0.78
CA LYS A 3 16.36 7.32 -2.04
C LYS A 3 17.86 7.65 -2.06
N LYS A 4 18.36 8.47 -1.12
CA LYS A 4 19.79 8.78 -0.98
C LYS A 4 20.52 7.85 -0.02
N ILE A 5 19.80 7.24 0.93
CA ILE A 5 20.35 6.35 1.95
C ILE A 5 20.33 4.90 1.43
N LEU A 6 19.22 4.54 0.79
CA LEU A 6 19.09 3.30 0.04
C LEU A 6 19.54 3.63 -1.39
N LYS A 7 20.58 2.97 -1.92
CA LYS A 7 21.01 3.09 -3.33
C LYS A 7 19.92 2.54 -4.26
N LEU A 8 18.85 3.30 -4.42
CA LEU A 8 17.67 2.93 -5.19
C LEU A 8 17.86 3.26 -6.68
N GLU A 9 19.01 2.91 -7.24
CA GLU A 9 19.26 3.04 -8.68
C GLU A 9 18.28 2.13 -9.43
N GLY A 10 17.53 2.70 -10.37
CA GLY A 10 16.47 2.01 -11.11
C GLY A 10 15.09 1.99 -10.44
N ALA A 11 14.93 2.49 -9.21
CA ALA A 11 13.61 2.61 -8.60
C ALA A 11 12.92 3.90 -9.08
N GLN A 12 11.99 3.76 -10.02
CA GLN A 12 11.13 4.86 -10.44
C GLN A 12 9.92 4.98 -9.53
N GLU A 13 9.57 6.21 -9.17
CA GLU A 13 8.35 6.48 -8.44
C GLU A 13 7.15 6.19 -9.34
N LEU A 14 6.22 5.37 -8.85
CA LEU A 14 5.04 5.01 -9.62
C LEU A 14 4.20 6.25 -9.92
N THR A 15 3.69 6.32 -11.15
CA THR A 15 2.72 7.34 -11.52
C THR A 15 1.42 7.13 -10.74
N ARG A 16 0.59 8.18 -10.63
CA ARG A 16 -0.71 8.08 -9.94
C ARG A 16 -1.59 6.94 -10.47
N ASP A 17 -1.57 6.69 -11.77
CA ASP A 17 -2.37 5.62 -12.37
C ASP A 17 -1.76 4.24 -12.11
N GLN A 18 -0.43 4.13 -12.08
CA GLN A 18 0.24 2.89 -11.65
C GLN A 18 -0.02 2.59 -10.17
N GLN A 19 -0.06 3.61 -9.31
CA GLN A 19 -0.44 3.45 -7.91
C GLN A 19 -1.89 2.97 -7.75
N ARG A 20 -2.80 3.41 -8.61
CA ARG A 20 -4.19 2.93 -8.64
C ARG A 20 -4.32 1.48 -9.15
N LEU A 21 -3.42 1.06 -10.03
CA LEU A 21 -3.37 -0.29 -10.61
C LEU A 21 -2.75 -1.34 -9.69
N ILE A 22 -2.07 -0.95 -8.61
CA ILE A 22 -1.64 -1.90 -7.58
C ILE A 22 -2.90 -2.48 -6.95
N LYS A 23 -3.22 -3.73 -7.34
CA LYS A 23 -4.43 -4.46 -6.95
C LYS A 23 -4.52 -4.80 -5.45
N GLY A 24 -3.47 -4.52 -4.68
CA GLY A 24 -3.52 -4.48 -3.22
C GLY A 24 -3.54 -3.03 -2.78
N GLY A 25 -4.66 -2.58 -2.21
CA GLY A 25 -4.70 -1.28 -1.54
C GLY A 25 -3.64 -1.15 -0.44
N ILE A 26 -3.60 -0.01 0.23
CA ILE A 26 -2.69 0.20 1.38
C ILE A 26 -2.81 -0.98 2.34
N ALA A 27 -1.69 -1.60 2.71
CA ALA A 27 -1.68 -2.73 3.63
C ALA A 27 -2.35 -2.35 4.96
N CYS A 28 -3.14 -3.27 5.52
CA CYS A 28 -3.82 -3.11 6.79
C CYS A 28 -3.83 -4.43 7.56
N GLY A 29 -3.92 -4.35 8.89
CA GLY A 29 -3.83 -5.51 9.76
C GLY A 29 -2.97 -5.23 10.99
N ALA A 30 -2.61 -6.28 11.72
CA ALA A 30 -1.76 -6.16 12.90
C ALA A 30 -0.38 -5.57 12.52
N GLY A 31 0.00 -4.46 13.15
CA GLY A 31 1.27 -3.79 12.88
C GLY A 31 1.24 -2.71 11.79
N HIS A 32 0.10 -2.52 11.11
CA HIS A 32 -0.06 -1.48 10.08
C HIS A 32 -0.94 -0.32 10.56
N PRO A 33 -0.76 0.90 10.00
CA PRO A 33 -1.67 2.00 10.24
C PRO A 33 -3.10 1.65 9.80
N PRO A 34 -4.13 2.22 10.46
CA PRO A 34 -5.52 2.02 10.04
C PRO A 34 -5.76 2.59 8.64
N CYS A 35 -6.73 2.00 7.93
CA CYS A 35 -7.19 2.53 6.64
C CYS A 35 -7.68 3.98 6.77
N LYS A 36 -7.44 4.79 5.73
CA LYS A 36 -7.99 6.15 5.66
C LYS A 36 -9.51 6.12 5.69
N SER A 37 -10.13 7.21 6.17
CA SER A 37 -11.58 7.37 6.15
C SER A 37 -12.17 7.11 4.76
N GLY A 38 -13.26 6.34 4.70
CA GLY A 38 -13.89 5.88 3.44
C GLY A 38 -13.40 4.52 2.92
N PHE A 39 -12.40 3.91 3.56
CA PHE A 39 -11.85 2.60 3.19
C PHE A 39 -11.98 1.62 4.36
N HIS A 40 -12.23 0.34 4.06
CA HIS A 40 -12.27 -0.76 5.03
C HIS A 40 -11.13 -1.76 4.76
N CYS A 41 -10.67 -2.44 5.81
CA CYS A 41 -9.63 -3.45 5.68
C CYS A 41 -10.24 -4.79 5.23
N VAL A 42 -9.78 -5.32 4.11
CA VAL A 42 -10.15 -6.65 3.61
C VAL A 42 -8.98 -7.60 3.85
N ILE A 43 -9.22 -8.66 4.62
CA ILE A 43 -8.21 -9.69 4.94
C ILE A 43 -8.60 -10.96 4.17
N PRO A 44 -7.93 -11.29 3.04
CA PRO A 44 -8.07 -12.61 2.44
C PRO A 44 -7.41 -13.66 3.36
N ASP A 45 -8.02 -14.84 3.47
CA ASP A 45 -7.69 -15.85 4.49
C ASP A 45 -6.18 -16.05 4.70
N GLY A 46 -5.71 -15.72 5.92
CA GLY A 46 -4.40 -16.09 6.44
C GLY A 46 -3.25 -15.08 6.26
N GLY A 47 -3.50 -13.82 5.90
CA GLY A 47 -2.42 -12.85 5.65
C GLY A 47 -2.66 -11.39 6.04
N GLU A 48 -1.76 -10.52 5.58
CA GLU A 48 -1.94 -9.06 5.64
C GLU A 48 -3.13 -8.65 4.76
N GLY A 49 -3.99 -7.77 5.28
CA GLY A 49 -5.13 -7.23 4.55
C GLY A 49 -4.74 -6.04 3.69
N TYR A 50 -5.69 -5.56 2.89
CA TYR A 50 -5.56 -4.32 2.14
C TYR A 50 -6.79 -3.43 2.31
N CYS A 51 -6.57 -2.11 2.31
CA CYS A 51 -7.63 -1.12 2.36
C CYS A 51 -8.39 -1.06 1.04
N LYS A 52 -9.68 -1.35 1.07
CA LYS A 52 -10.60 -1.29 -0.06
C LYS A 52 -11.59 -0.15 0.15
N SER A 53 -11.92 0.59 -0.90
CA SER A 53 -13.05 1.53 -0.83
C SER A 53 -14.32 0.76 -0.47
N ASN A 54 -15.20 1.38 0.33
CA ASN A 54 -16.59 0.94 0.36
C ASN A 54 -17.20 0.93 -1.05
#